data_AF-A0A536VV23-F1
#
_entry.id   AF-A0A536VV23-F1
#
_cell.length_a   1.000
_cell.length_b   1.000
_cell.length_c   1.000
_cell.angle_alpha   90.00
_cell.angle_beta   90.00
_cell.angle_gamma   90.00
#
_symmetry.space_group_name_H-M   'P 1'
#
loop_
_entity.id
_entity.type
_entity.pdbx_description
1 polymer ?
#
loop_
_entity_poly.entity_id
_entity_poly.type
_entity_poly.pdbx_seq_one_letter_code
_entity_poly.pdbx_strand_id
1 'polypeptide(L)'
;NYDVMGGAVTFNLVWTTEKFRSANPKLYGAFVMALDEAEAIINRDKRAAAEAYIRISKDKDTVDNIAHMMNDPQIVYTTTPQNVMKYADFMARTGAIKVKPESWKDLFFPNMHDLPGS
;
A
#
# COMPACT_ATOMS: atom_id res chain seq x y z
N ASN A 1 3.28 16.88 -3.58
CA ASN A 1 4.05 15.62 -3.45
C ASN A 1 4.09 14.89 -4.81
N TYR A 2 2.93 14.66 -5.43
CA TYR A 2 2.79 13.97 -6.72
C TYR A 2 3.48 14.66 -7.92
N ASP A 3 3.56 16.00 -7.97
CA ASP A 3 4.21 16.69 -9.11
C ASP A 3 5.72 16.42 -9.19
N VAL A 4 6.38 16.28 -8.04
CA VAL A 4 7.80 15.90 -7.96
C VAL A 4 7.97 14.42 -8.32
N MET A 5 6.96 13.61 -8.00
CA MET A 5 6.97 12.16 -8.17
C MET A 5 6.29 11.69 -9.46
N GLY A 6 5.82 12.61 -10.32
CA GLY A 6 5.18 12.33 -11.60
C GLY A 6 4.00 11.35 -11.55
N GLY A 7 3.21 11.33 -10.47
CA GLY A 7 2.07 10.43 -10.31
C GLY A 7 1.95 9.83 -8.91
N ALA A 8 1.06 8.84 -8.77
CA ALA A 8 0.74 8.22 -7.49
C ALA A 8 1.92 7.46 -6.87
N VAL A 9 2.06 7.52 -5.55
CA VAL A 9 3.19 6.93 -4.83
C VAL A 9 2.71 6.01 -3.72
N THR A 10 3.41 4.90 -3.54
CA THR A 10 3.22 4.06 -2.36
C THR A 10 3.72 4.79 -1.13
N PHE A 11 2.78 5.24 -0.30
CA PHE A 11 3.07 5.91 0.97
C PHE A 11 3.27 4.92 2.12
N ASN A 12 2.47 3.86 2.17
CA ASN A 12 2.50 2.84 3.21
C ASN A 12 2.72 1.45 2.60
N LEU A 13 3.40 0.59 3.35
CA LEU A 13 3.67 -0.80 3.01
C LEU A 13 3.33 -1.68 4.20
N VAL A 14 2.86 -2.89 3.93
CA VAL A 14 2.88 -3.98 4.91
C VAL A 14 4.00 -4.93 4.49
N TRP A 15 4.87 -5.28 5.44
CA TRP A 15 6.01 -6.14 5.17
C TRP A 15 6.17 -7.23 6.24
N THR A 16 6.84 -8.31 5.86
CA THR A 16 7.29 -9.37 6.75
C THR A 16 8.60 -9.95 6.23
N THR A 17 9.25 -10.79 7.02
CA THR A 17 10.49 -11.45 6.60
C THR A 17 10.21 -12.64 5.68
N GLU A 18 11.16 -12.93 4.79
CA GLU A 18 11.10 -14.15 3.96
C GLU A 18 10.97 -15.41 4.83
N LYS A 19 11.72 -15.49 5.95
CA LYS A 19 11.65 -16.59 6.90
C LYS A 19 10.23 -16.80 7.42
N PHE A 20 9.53 -15.74 7.83
CA PHE A 20 8.16 -15.83 8.33
C PHE A 20 7.20 -16.34 7.26
N ARG A 21 7.29 -15.80 6.02
CA ARG A 21 6.48 -16.25 4.89
C ARG A 21 6.68 -17.73 4.60
N SER A 22 7.94 -18.16 4.50
CA SER A 22 8.30 -19.54 4.18
C SER A 22 7.91 -20.53 5.28
N ALA A 23 7.98 -20.12 6.55
CA ALA A 23 7.54 -20.95 7.67
C ALA A 23 6.01 -20.98 7.84
N ASN A 24 5.29 -19.94 7.39
CA ASN A 24 3.85 -19.80 7.60
C ASN A 24 3.09 -19.49 6.29
N PRO A 25 3.24 -20.30 5.22
CA PRO A 25 2.73 -19.94 3.89
C PRO A 25 1.21 -19.79 3.86
N LYS A 26 0.47 -20.59 4.65
CA LYS A 26 -1.00 -20.49 4.74
C LYS A 26 -1.45 -19.20 5.42
N LEU A 27 -0.79 -18.82 6.52
CA LEU A 27 -1.12 -17.59 7.24
C LEU A 27 -0.78 -16.36 6.40
N TYR A 28 0.38 -16.38 5.74
CA TYR A 28 0.75 -15.34 4.78
C TYR A 28 -0.30 -15.20 3.66
N GLY A 29 -0.67 -16.30 3.01
CA GLY A 29 -1.67 -16.28 1.94
C GLY A 29 -3.03 -15.77 2.42
N ALA A 30 -3.50 -16.23 3.59
CA ALA A 30 -4.74 -15.74 4.19
C ALA A 30 -4.71 -14.23 4.47
N PHE A 31 -3.59 -13.71 4.96
CA PHE A 31 -3.43 -12.29 5.19
C PHE A 31 -3.47 -11.48 3.89
N VAL A 32 -2.75 -11.93 2.84
CA VAL A 32 -2.74 -11.25 1.54
C VAL A 32 -4.15 -11.20 0.94
N MET A 33 -4.87 -12.33 0.93
CA MET A 33 -6.25 -12.37 0.41
C MET A 33 -7.19 -11.46 1.20
N ALA A 34 -7.08 -11.43 2.53
CA ALA A 34 -7.89 -10.55 3.37
C ALA A 34 -7.57 -9.06 3.13
N LEU A 35 -6.30 -8.74 2.86
CA LEU A 35 -5.91 -7.37 2.50
C LEU A 35 -6.50 -6.97 1.15
N ASP A 36 -6.41 -7.82 0.12
CA ASP A 36 -7.03 -7.57 -1.19
C ASP A 36 -8.56 -7.41 -1.08
N GLU A 37 -9.21 -8.23 -0.25
CA GLU A 37 -10.65 -8.10 0.03
C GLU A 37 -10.98 -6.76 0.71
N ALA A 38 -10.17 -6.33 1.69
CA ALA A 38 -10.36 -5.05 2.37
C ALA A 38 -10.25 -3.86 1.39
N GLU A 39 -9.22 -3.86 0.53
CA GLU A 39 -9.06 -2.85 -0.53
C GLU A 39 -10.27 -2.83 -1.47
N ALA A 40 -10.78 -4.00 -1.85
CA ALA A 40 -11.98 -4.10 -2.69
C ALA A 40 -13.24 -3.56 -2.00
N ILE A 41 -13.42 -3.84 -0.70
CA ILE A 41 -14.54 -3.30 0.10
C ILE A 41 -14.46 -1.78 0.17
N ILE A 42 -13.28 -1.23 0.47
CA ILE A 42 -13.06 0.23 0.57
C ILE A 42 -13.39 0.89 -0.77
N ASN A 43 -12.87 0.36 -1.87
CA ASN A 43 -13.08 0.95 -3.20
C ASN A 43 -14.54 0.85 -3.66
N ARG A 44 -15.26 -0.20 -3.26
CA ARG A 44 -16.69 -0.38 -3.57
C ARG A 44 -17.56 0.64 -2.84
N ASP A 45 -17.29 0.88 -1.56
CA ASP A 45 -18.07 1.81 -0.74
C ASP A 45 -17.21 2.49 0.33
N LYS A 46 -16.67 3.64 -0.04
CA LYS A 46 -15.83 4.46 0.85
C LYS A 46 -16.61 5.02 2.04
N ARG A 47 -17.93 5.23 1.91
CA ARG A 47 -18.74 5.72 3.03
C ARG A 47 -18.90 4.63 4.08
N ALA A 48 -19.27 3.42 3.66
CA ALA A 48 -19.36 2.28 4.56
C ALA A 48 -18.00 1.97 5.23
N ALA A 49 -16.90 2.13 4.50
CA ALA A 49 -15.56 2.01 5.06
C ALA A 49 -15.27 3.08 6.12
N ALA A 50 -15.66 4.34 5.90
CA ALA A 50 -15.54 5.42 6.89
C ALA A 50 -16.37 5.15 8.16
N GLU A 51 -17.60 4.65 8.00
CA GLU A 51 -18.45 4.24 9.12
C GLU A 51 -17.83 3.10 9.93
N ALA A 52 -17.27 2.10 9.25
CA ALA A 52 -16.56 1.00 9.88
C ALA A 52 -15.32 1.48 10.63
N TYR A 53 -14.52 2.37 10.02
CA TYR A 53 -13.35 2.98 10.64
C TYR A 53 -13.72 3.66 11.97
N ILE A 54 -14.64 4.63 11.97
CA ILE A 54 -15.05 5.35 13.19
C ILE A 54 -15.57 4.39 14.26
N ARG A 55 -16.39 3.41 13.87
CA ARG A 55 -16.94 2.42 14.82
C ARG A 55 -15.84 1.61 15.51
N ILE A 56 -14.79 1.23 14.78
CA ILE A 56 -13.69 0.39 15.27
C ILE A 56 -12.65 1.22 16.03
N SER A 57 -12.18 2.32 15.44
CA SER A 57 -11.10 3.15 15.99
C SER A 57 -11.55 4.04 17.14
N LYS A 58 -12.85 4.33 17.25
CA LYS A 58 -13.42 5.34 18.18
C LYS A 58 -12.87 6.74 17.93
N ASP A 59 -12.51 7.03 16.69
CA ASP A 59 -12.17 8.38 16.25
C ASP A 59 -13.32 9.35 16.55
N LYS A 60 -12.99 10.59 16.89
CA LYS A 60 -13.95 11.64 17.22
C LYS A 60 -14.37 12.46 16.00
N ASP A 61 -13.72 12.23 14.85
CA ASP A 61 -14.12 12.84 13.60
C ASP A 61 -15.49 12.33 13.10
N THR A 62 -16.03 12.97 12.06
CA THR A 62 -17.31 12.61 11.46
C THR A 62 -17.13 11.65 10.29
N VAL A 63 -18.14 10.79 10.06
CA VAL A 63 -18.18 9.90 8.89
C VAL A 63 -18.01 10.70 7.61
N ASP A 64 -18.64 11.88 7.53
CA ASP A 64 -18.61 12.72 6.34
C ASP A 64 -17.20 13.29 6.08
N ASN A 65 -16.48 13.73 7.11
CA ASN A 65 -15.11 14.22 6.94
C ASN A 65 -14.15 13.09 6.55
N ILE A 66 -14.26 11.92 7.19
CA ILE A 66 -13.45 10.75 6.83
C ILE A 66 -13.75 10.33 5.39
N ALA A 67 -15.02 10.17 5.02
CA ALA A 67 -15.42 9.81 3.66
C ALA A 67 -14.97 10.86 2.65
N HIS A 68 -15.00 12.15 2.99
CA HIS A 68 -14.49 13.21 2.12
C HIS A 68 -13.00 13.02 1.83
N MET A 69 -12.18 12.80 2.87
CA MET A 69 -10.75 12.50 2.71
C MET A 69 -10.53 11.24 1.86
N MET A 70 -11.25 10.15 2.16
CA MET A 70 -11.13 8.90 1.40
C MET A 70 -11.47 9.06 -0.10
N ASN A 71 -12.31 10.04 -0.45
CA ASN A 71 -12.69 10.34 -1.83
C ASN A 71 -11.72 11.31 -2.54
N ASP A 72 -10.70 11.82 -1.85
CA ASP A 72 -9.65 12.60 -2.50
C ASP A 72 -8.99 11.74 -3.59
N PRO A 73 -8.94 12.20 -4.86
CA PRO A 73 -8.36 11.43 -5.97
C PRO A 73 -6.87 11.11 -5.78
N GLN A 74 -6.18 11.78 -4.86
CA GLN A 74 -4.79 11.50 -4.50
C GLN A 74 -4.67 10.27 -3.57
N ILE A 75 -5.74 9.88 -2.88
CA ILE A 75 -5.75 8.70 -2.02
C ILE A 75 -6.18 7.48 -2.84
N VAL A 76 -5.21 6.60 -3.07
CA VAL A 76 -5.41 5.35 -3.81
C VAL A 76 -5.31 4.18 -2.85
N TYR A 77 -6.38 3.39 -2.79
CA TYR A 77 -6.50 2.16 -2.02
C TYR A 77 -6.14 0.99 -2.94
N THR A 78 -4.92 0.46 -2.80
CA THR A 78 -4.38 -0.58 -3.68
C THR A 78 -3.23 -1.34 -3.03
N THR A 79 -3.11 -2.62 -3.38
CA THR A 79 -1.93 -3.46 -3.08
C THR A 79 -0.87 -3.40 -4.18
N THR A 80 -1.14 -2.72 -5.30
CA THR A 80 -0.17 -2.53 -6.39
C THR A 80 0.86 -1.46 -6.02
N PRO A 81 2.17 -1.76 -6.03
CA PRO A 81 3.21 -0.76 -5.76
C PRO A 81 3.22 0.36 -6.80
N GLN A 82 3.39 1.61 -6.38
CA GLN A 82 3.39 2.77 -7.26
C GLN A 82 4.62 3.65 -7.03
N ASN A 83 5.37 3.89 -8.10
CA ASN A 83 6.55 4.74 -8.14
C ASN A 83 7.59 4.45 -7.02
N VAL A 84 7.72 3.21 -6.54
CA VAL A 84 8.67 2.87 -5.46
C VAL A 84 10.12 3.06 -5.92
N MET A 85 10.39 2.87 -7.21
CA MET A 85 11.74 3.04 -7.75
C MET A 85 12.22 4.49 -7.72
N LYS A 86 11.31 5.48 -7.73
CA LYS A 86 11.68 6.89 -7.58
C LYS A 86 12.27 7.17 -6.20
N TYR A 87 11.74 6.52 -5.16
CA TYR A 87 12.32 6.58 -3.82
C TYR A 87 13.66 5.87 -3.77
N ALA A 88 13.75 4.65 -4.33
CA ALA A 88 15.01 3.90 -4.37
C ALA A 88 16.13 4.66 -5.10
N ASP A 89 15.81 5.30 -6.24
CA ASP A 89 16.73 6.14 -6.99
C ASP A 89 17.19 7.35 -6.17
N PHE A 90 16.26 8.04 -5.49
CA PHE A 90 16.60 9.17 -4.63
C PHE A 90 17.48 8.75 -3.45
N MET A 91 17.15 7.65 -2.78
CA MET A 91 17.91 7.12 -1.66
C MET A 91 19.31 6.66 -2.08
N ALA A 92 19.46 6.05 -3.25
CA ALA A 92 20.77 5.67 -3.78
C ALA A 92 21.61 6.90 -4.12
N ARG A 93 21.01 7.91 -4.78
CA ARG A 93 21.69 9.17 -5.13
C ARG A 93 22.17 9.96 -3.92
N THR A 94 21.42 9.93 -2.83
CA THR A 94 21.77 10.61 -1.57
C THR A 94 22.65 9.76 -0.65
N GLY A 95 22.93 8.50 -1.02
CA GLY A 95 23.74 7.58 -0.23
C GLY A 95 23.01 6.96 0.98
N ALA A 96 21.70 7.13 1.09
CA ALA A 96 20.87 6.51 2.12
C ALA A 96 20.79 4.98 1.98
N ILE A 97 20.90 4.46 0.75
CA ILE A 97 21.09 3.03 0.48
C ILE A 97 22.36 2.80 -0.33
N LYS A 98 23.06 1.69 -0.03
CA LYS A 98 24.29 1.30 -0.74
C LYS A 98 24.01 0.50 -2.01
N VAL A 99 22.99 -0.35 -1.96
CA VAL A 99 22.57 -1.21 -3.06
C VAL A 99 21.19 -0.75 -3.48
N LYS A 100 21.10 -0.31 -4.73
CA LYS A 100 19.84 0.07 -5.34
C LYS A 100 19.18 -1.18 -5.94
N PRO A 101 17.88 -1.43 -5.71
CA PRO A 101 17.15 -2.41 -6.51
C PRO A 101 17.23 -2.07 -8.00
N GLU A 102 17.19 -3.08 -8.86
CA GLU A 102 17.10 -2.89 -10.32
C GLU A 102 15.63 -2.76 -10.75
N SER A 103 14.73 -3.42 -10.00
CA SER A 103 13.30 -3.40 -10.22
C SER A 103 12.55 -3.30 -8.90
N TRP A 104 11.33 -2.77 -8.93
CA TRP A 104 10.43 -2.87 -7.78
C TRP A 104 10.22 -4.33 -7.38
N LYS A 105 10.29 -5.27 -8.32
CA LYS A 105 10.17 -6.71 -8.06
C LYS A 105 11.23 -7.25 -7.08
N ASP A 106 12.37 -6.57 -6.96
CA ASP A 106 13.42 -6.93 -5.99
C ASP A 106 13.00 -6.59 -4.54
N LEU A 107 12.02 -5.70 -4.37
CA LEU A 107 11.52 -5.24 -3.08
C LEU A 107 10.27 -5.99 -2.60
N PHE A 108 9.54 -6.64 -3.51
CA PHE A 108 8.26 -7.31 -3.22
C PHE A 108 8.33 -8.81 -3.46
N PHE A 109 7.53 -9.57 -2.71
CA PHE A 109 7.45 -11.02 -2.89
C PHE A 109 6.86 -11.41 -4.25
N PRO A 110 7.19 -12.62 -4.78
CA PRO A 110 6.81 -13.03 -6.14
C PRO A 110 5.31 -13.01 -6.45
N ASN A 111 4.44 -13.23 -5.45
CA ASN A 111 2.99 -13.16 -5.63
C ASN A 111 2.47 -11.77 -6.04
N MET A 112 3.28 -10.72 -5.84
CA MET A 112 2.92 -9.36 -6.26
C MET A 112 3.37 -9.05 -7.70
N HIS A 113 4.24 -9.86 -8.29
CA HIS A 113 4.96 -9.53 -9.54
C HIS A 113 4.08 -9.48 -10.79
N ASP A 114 2.87 -10.04 -10.72
CA ASP A 114 1.87 -10.02 -11.79
C ASP A 114 1.04 -8.72 -11.79
N LEU A 115 1.13 -7.92 -10.73
CA LEU A 115 0.49 -6.61 -10.67
C LEU A 115 1.27 -5.59 -11.51
N PRO A 116 0.60 -4.55 -12.05
CA PRO A 116 1.23 -3.49 -12.83
C PRO A 116 1.97 -2.48 -11.93
N GLY A 117 2.91 -2.97 -11.13
CA GLY A 117 3.67 -2.18 -10.17
C GLY A 117 4.78 -1.32 -10.82
N SER A 118 5.24 -0.30 -10.07
CA SER A 118 6.33 0.62 -10.44
C SER A 118 7.09 1.15 -9.24
#